data_AF-A0A4R6SVM8-F1
#
_entry.id   AF-A0A4R6SVM8-F1
#
_cell.length_a   1.000
_cell.length_b   1.000
_cell.length_c   1.000
_cell.angle_alpha   90.00
_cell.angle_beta   90.00
_cell.angle_gamma   90.00
#
_symmetry.space_group_name_H-M   'P 1'
#
loop_
_entity.id
_entity.type
_entity.pdbx_description
1 polymer ?
#
loop_
_entity_poly.entity_id
_entity_poly.type
_entity_poly.pdbx_seq_one_letter_code
_entity_poly.pdbx_strand_id
1 'polypeptide(L)' 'MAKEKKDKDPCWKNYEQIGTKTKDGKTVPNCVPKKTDKGKK' A
#
# COMPACT_ATOMS: atom_id res chain seq x y z
N MET A 1 19.19 10.45 18.48
CA MET A 1 19.75 9.87 17.23
C MET A 1 18.66 9.07 16.54
N ALA A 2 18.56 9.22 15.21
CA ALA A 2 17.84 8.38 14.26
C ALA A 2 16.32 8.25 14.45
N LYS A 3 15.53 9.17 13.89
CA LYS A 3 15.10 9.14 12.48
C LYS A 3 13.86 8.27 12.30
N GLU A 4 12.73 9.00 12.34
CA GLU A 4 11.58 8.81 11.47
C GLU A 4 10.95 7.43 11.51
N LYS A 5 9.85 7.36 12.27
CA LYS A 5 8.70 6.48 12.04
C LYS A 5 8.24 6.64 10.59
N LYS A 6 9.01 6.13 9.65
CA LYS A 6 8.56 5.99 8.27
C LYS A 6 7.78 4.70 8.30
N ASP A 7 6.48 4.90 8.51
CA ASP A 7 5.40 3.98 8.31
C ASP A 7 5.86 2.71 7.62
N LYS A 8 5.69 1.59 8.32
CA LYS A 8 5.66 0.26 7.71
C LYS A 8 4.41 0.22 6.83
N ASP A 9 4.35 1.05 5.80
CA ASP A 9 3.31 1.02 4.78
C ASP A 9 3.28 -0.44 4.32
N PRO A 10 2.18 -1.18 4.57
CA PRO A 10 2.12 -2.60 4.24
C PRO A 10 2.03 -2.84 2.73
N CYS A 11 2.15 -1.77 1.95
CA CYS A 11 2.05 -1.72 0.52
C CYS A 11 3.36 -1.23 -0.09
N TRP A 12 3.64 -1.67 -1.32
CA TRP A 12 4.82 -1.28 -2.05
C TRP A 12 4.93 0.24 -2.27
N LYS A 13 6.14 0.72 -2.58
CA LYS A 13 6.36 2.11 -3.00
C LYS A 13 5.48 2.40 -4.22
N ASN A 14 4.62 3.43 -4.13
CA ASN A 14 3.55 3.78 -5.07
C ASN A 14 2.27 2.92 -5.01
N TYR A 15 2.09 2.11 -3.98
CA TYR A 15 0.82 1.48 -3.65
C TYR A 15 0.29 2.05 -2.33
N GLU A 16 -1.02 2.17 -2.23
CA GLU A 16 -1.74 2.63 -1.05
C GLU A 16 -2.63 1.51 -0.52
N GLN A 17 -2.69 1.38 0.80
CA GLN A 17 -3.62 0.46 1.42
C GLN A 17 -5.03 1.04 1.37
N ILE A 18 -5.94 0.35 0.68
CA ILE A 18 -7.38 0.63 0.73
C ILE A 18 -8.08 -0.54 1.39
N GLY A 19 -8.23 -0.46 2.71
CA GLY A 19 -8.90 -1.51 3.50
C GLY A 19 -8.10 -2.82 3.55
N THR A 20 -8.82 -3.93 3.61
CA THR A 20 -8.27 -5.29 3.68
C THR A 20 -8.99 -6.20 2.67
N LYS A 21 -8.33 -7.29 2.28
CA LYS A 21 -8.85 -8.28 1.33
C LYS A 21 -8.47 -9.68 1.78
N THR A 22 -9.34 -10.66 1.56
CA THR A 22 -9.02 -12.06 1.79
C THR A 22 -8.22 -12.62 0.60
N LYS A 23 -7.00 -13.09 0.86
CA LYS A 23 -6.13 -13.77 -0.10
C LYS A 23 -5.67 -15.08 0.54
N ASP A 24 -5.93 -16.20 -0.13
CA ASP A 24 -5.59 -17.55 0.37
C ASP A 24 -6.15 -17.84 1.79
N GLY A 25 -7.40 -17.42 2.04
CA GLY A 25 -8.07 -17.58 3.34
C GLY A 25 -7.53 -16.68 4.46
N LYS A 26 -6.56 -15.80 4.17
CA LYS A 26 -5.99 -14.84 5.14
C LYS A 26 -6.39 -13.41 4.79
N THR A 27 -6.67 -12.60 5.79
CA THR A 27 -6.96 -11.17 5.62
C THR A 27 -5.65 -10.40 5.47
N VAL A 28 -5.40 -9.90 4.26
CA VAL A 28 -4.22 -9.11 3.89
C VAL A 28 -4.61 -7.66 3.59
N PRO A 29 -3.72 -6.68 3.79
CA PRO A 29 -3.98 -5.30 3.37
C PRO A 29 -4.18 -5.23 1.86
N ASN A 30 -5.23 -4.53 1.43
CA ASN A 30 -5.53 -4.40 0.01
C ASN A 30 -4.75 -3.22 -0.57
N CYS A 31 -3.58 -3.52 -1.14
CA CYS A 31 -2.70 -2.54 -1.75
C CYS A 31 -3.09 -2.25 -3.19
N VAL A 32 -3.44 -1.01 -3.52
CA VAL A 32 -3.76 -0.57 -4.89
C VAL A 32 -2.75 0.46 -5.38
N PRO A 33 -2.48 0.54 -6.70
CA PRO A 33 -1.56 1.54 -7.22
C PRO A 33 -2.09 2.95 -6.95
N LYS A 34 -1.24 3.81 -6.38
CA LYS A 34 -1.52 5.23 -6.22
C LYS A 34 -1.74 5.82 -7.61
N LYS A 35 -2.84 6.56 -7.81
CA LYS A 35 -3.23 7.17 -9.10
C LYS A 35 -2.24 8.21 -9.64
N THR A 36 -1.07 8.37 -9.01
CA THR A 36 -0.06 9.39 -9.34
C THR A 36 0.79 9.03 -10.56
N ASP A 37 0.76 7.78 -11.05
CA ASP A 37 1.69 7.33 -12.12
C ASP A 37 1.02 6.92 -13.44
N LYS A 38 -0.27 6.56 -13.49
CA LYS A 38 -0.86 5.91 -14.69
C LYS A 38 -2.23 6.43 -15.13
N GLY A 39 -2.46 7.74 -15.03
CA GLY A 39 -3.74 8.37 -15.37
C GLY A 39 -3.67 9.53 -16.36
N LYS A 40 -2.58 9.71 -17.10
CA LYS A 40 -2.52 10.60 -18.27
C LYS A 40 -2.16 9.78 -19.51
N LYS A 41 -3.16 9.23 -20.16
CA LYS A 41 -3.10 8.99 -21.60
C LYS A 41 -4.42 9.44 -22.19
#